data_AF-K9TEJ1-F1
#
_entry.id   AF-K9TEJ1-F1
#
_cell.length_a   1.000
_cell.length_b   1.000
_cell.length_c   1.000
_cell.angle_alpha   90.00
_cell.angle_beta   90.00
_cell.angle_gamma   90.00
#
_symmetry.space_group_name_H-M   'P 1'
#
loop_
_entity.id
_entity.type
_entity.pdbx_description
1 polymer ?
#
loop_
_entity_poly.entity_id
_entity_poly.type
_entity_poly.pdbx_seq_one_letter_code
_entity_poly.pdbx_strand_id
1 'polypeptide(L)'
;MMQLQLFKTLESAKRGKNERSGIYKWHSYYAGYSEKFVTSAIDYLNLNYNHILLDPWNGSGTTGVVASNFGISTLGLDINPVMNIFSAAKSPYLRSQKPILDQLSHEICQTYSQMISEGNPLTEDPLLELMPASLCQGIRLLYFSIEASQYPDYPLSEPLVQLLPIQKHRTSNPFQSFFHAALFIMTRELMGWQKSSNPTWFKPNNSQLHPDYSLEQIRDKFRTTIQGMLADLEAYLNTNQSQVFHLPITMDSRGIAMTDNSIDGIITSPPYLTRIDYAISTKPELLILRDSNYLRKLREQMMGTPVIVDKTIQINPIWGKTCGRLLENILTHPSKAAASYYFHTQTQYFQDVEKSLREIIRVLKPKSKALIVVQSSYFKEHEIPLGEIYVKMIQNLGSSSQIIKREPVRGHLASINSKSNQYKPNKVYYENVVLLEK
;
A
#
# COMPACT_ATOMS: atom_id res chain seq x y z
N MET A 1 -10.54 16.63 -20.07
CA MET A 1 -11.03 15.58 -19.15
C MET A 1 -11.24 14.31 -19.94
N MET A 2 -10.77 13.16 -19.44
CA MET A 2 -11.09 11.87 -20.04
C MET A 2 -12.60 11.63 -19.86
N GLN A 3 -13.35 11.37 -20.93
CA GLN A 3 -14.75 10.96 -20.79
C GLN A 3 -14.79 9.59 -20.10
N LEU A 4 -15.57 9.48 -19.02
CA LEU A 4 -15.90 8.19 -18.42
C LEU A 4 -16.53 7.33 -19.52
N GLN A 5 -15.84 6.25 -19.89
CA GLN A 5 -16.48 5.17 -20.63
C GLN A 5 -17.54 4.61 -19.67
N LEU A 6 -18.82 4.67 -20.04
CA LEU A 6 -19.90 4.08 -19.24
C LEU A 6 -19.64 2.56 -19.14
N PHE A 7 -19.25 2.11 -17.96
CA PHE A 7 -19.08 0.69 -17.69
C PHE A 7 -20.46 0.10 -17.37
N LYS A 8 -20.91 -0.88 -18.17
CA LYS A 8 -22.17 -1.59 -17.88
C LYS A 8 -22.08 -2.45 -16.60
N THR A 9 -20.87 -2.81 -16.18
CA THR A 9 -20.58 -3.69 -15.03
C THR A 9 -19.21 -3.37 -14.42
N LEU A 10 -19.02 -3.66 -13.13
CA LEU A 10 -17.70 -3.57 -12.49
C LEU A 10 -16.68 -4.49 -13.19
N GLU A 11 -15.50 -3.95 -13.48
CA GLU A 11 -14.35 -4.68 -14.01
C GLU A 11 -13.71 -5.60 -12.95
N SER A 12 -12.81 -6.49 -13.35
CA SER A 12 -12.15 -7.41 -12.39
C SER A 12 -11.16 -6.64 -11.52
N ALA A 13 -11.16 -6.88 -10.20
CA ALA A 13 -10.20 -6.25 -9.29
C ALA A 13 -8.78 -6.84 -9.45
N LYS A 14 -8.64 -8.00 -10.08
CA LYS A 14 -7.34 -8.63 -10.31
C LYS A 14 -6.51 -7.91 -11.37
N ARG A 15 -5.28 -7.52 -11.01
CA ARG A 15 -4.32 -6.92 -11.94
C ARG A 15 -3.92 -7.86 -13.07
N GLY A 16 -4.14 -7.42 -14.32
CA GLY A 16 -3.61 -8.03 -15.53
C GLY A 16 -2.09 -7.83 -15.70
N LYS A 17 -1.51 -8.44 -16.75
CA LYS A 17 -0.07 -8.26 -17.07
C LYS A 17 0.27 -6.82 -17.41
N ASN A 18 -0.59 -6.14 -18.16
CA ASN A 18 -0.39 -4.77 -18.64
C ASN A 18 -0.56 -3.72 -17.53
N GLU A 19 -1.14 -4.08 -16.40
CA GLU A 19 -1.32 -3.20 -15.23
C GLU A 19 -0.16 -3.37 -14.23
N ARG A 20 0.96 -3.94 -14.67
CA ARG A 20 2.20 -4.14 -13.89
C ARG A 20 3.41 -3.44 -14.53
N SER A 21 3.16 -2.53 -15.46
CA SER A 21 4.16 -1.73 -16.17
C SER A 21 4.10 -0.25 -15.76
N GLY A 22 5.01 0.55 -16.32
CA GLY A 22 5.09 1.99 -16.04
C GLY A 22 5.24 2.29 -14.55
N ILE A 23 4.52 3.31 -14.08
CA ILE A 23 4.56 3.75 -12.67
C ILE A 23 4.18 2.66 -11.65
N TYR A 24 3.44 1.64 -12.04
CA TYR A 24 3.06 0.54 -11.14
C TYR A 24 4.11 -0.55 -10.99
N LYS A 25 5.23 -0.44 -11.73
CA LYS A 25 6.40 -1.32 -11.58
C LYS A 25 7.36 -0.84 -10.47
N TRP A 26 7.26 0.44 -10.08
CA TRP A 26 8.12 1.10 -9.09
C TRP A 26 8.12 0.39 -7.73
N HIS A 27 6.99 -0.23 -7.36
CA HIS A 27 6.92 -1.14 -6.23
C HIS A 27 5.96 -2.29 -6.55
N SER A 28 6.47 -3.53 -6.50
CA SER A 28 5.67 -4.73 -6.76
C SER A 28 4.79 -5.07 -5.56
N TYR A 29 3.69 -4.32 -5.38
CA TYR A 29 2.75 -4.56 -4.29
C TYR A 29 1.84 -5.75 -4.60
N TYR A 30 1.93 -6.81 -3.78
CA TYR A 30 1.16 -8.05 -4.00
C TYR A 30 -0.36 -7.85 -3.91
N ALA A 31 -0.82 -6.93 -3.04
CA ALA A 31 -2.23 -6.72 -2.74
C ALA A 31 -2.88 -5.55 -3.50
N GLY A 32 -2.22 -5.01 -4.53
CA GLY A 32 -2.82 -3.95 -5.35
C GLY A 32 -3.85 -4.51 -6.34
N TYR A 33 -4.98 -3.83 -6.49
CA TYR A 33 -6.01 -4.14 -7.50
C TYR A 33 -5.82 -3.36 -8.81
N SER A 34 -6.61 -3.75 -9.81
CA SER A 34 -6.65 -3.25 -11.19
C SER A 34 -7.05 -1.77 -11.27
N GLU A 35 -6.44 -1.06 -12.22
CA GLU A 35 -6.78 0.32 -12.57
C GLU A 35 -8.16 0.38 -13.25
N LYS A 36 -8.46 -0.63 -14.08
CA LYS A 36 -9.78 -0.78 -14.72
C LYS A 36 -10.88 -0.98 -13.69
N PHE A 37 -10.61 -1.76 -12.65
CA PHE A 37 -11.53 -1.88 -11.52
C PHE A 37 -11.84 -0.51 -10.91
N VAL A 38 -10.81 0.27 -10.54
CA VAL A 38 -11.02 1.62 -10.00
C VAL A 38 -11.83 2.50 -10.93
N THR A 39 -11.52 2.48 -12.23
CA THR A 39 -12.26 3.26 -13.22
C THR A 39 -13.74 2.88 -13.24
N SER A 40 -14.05 1.58 -13.32
CA SER A 40 -15.44 1.10 -13.30
C SER A 40 -16.13 1.32 -11.94
N ALA A 41 -15.37 1.35 -10.85
CA ALA A 41 -15.87 1.59 -9.50
C ALA A 41 -16.24 3.06 -9.28
N ILE A 42 -15.46 4.00 -9.83
CA ILE A 42 -15.78 5.43 -9.87
C ILE A 42 -17.13 5.64 -10.58
N ASP A 43 -17.31 5.00 -11.74
CA ASP A 43 -18.55 5.05 -12.52
C ASP A 43 -19.73 4.43 -11.74
N TYR A 44 -19.55 3.23 -11.18
CA TYR A 44 -20.56 2.53 -10.37
C TYR A 44 -21.03 3.35 -9.16
N LEU A 45 -20.10 4.07 -8.51
CA LEU A 45 -20.38 4.93 -7.37
C LEU A 45 -20.88 6.33 -7.78
N ASN A 46 -20.93 6.64 -9.09
CA ASN A 46 -21.31 7.94 -9.64
C ASN A 46 -20.47 9.10 -9.05
N LEU A 47 -19.16 8.88 -8.89
CA LEU A 47 -18.24 9.87 -8.35
C LEU A 47 -17.82 10.87 -9.44
N ASN A 48 -17.63 12.12 -9.05
CA ASN A 48 -17.25 13.22 -9.94
C ASN A 48 -16.37 14.23 -9.19
N TYR A 49 -15.94 15.29 -9.86
CA TYR A 49 -14.98 16.27 -9.34
C TYR A 49 -15.44 17.02 -8.07
N ASN A 50 -16.73 16.99 -7.73
CA ASN A 50 -17.24 17.58 -6.48
C ASN A 50 -17.20 16.62 -5.28
N HIS A 51 -16.86 15.35 -5.51
CA HIS A 51 -16.87 14.32 -4.49
C HIS A 51 -15.47 14.07 -3.92
N ILE A 52 -15.42 13.64 -2.66
CA ILE A 52 -14.21 13.18 -1.98
C ILE A 52 -14.23 11.65 -1.90
N LEU A 53 -13.23 11.03 -2.51
CA LEU A 53 -12.96 9.60 -2.44
C LEU A 53 -11.97 9.29 -1.30
N LEU A 54 -12.18 8.21 -0.58
CA LEU A 54 -11.24 7.70 0.42
C LEU A 54 -10.80 6.27 0.08
N ASP A 55 -9.51 6.02 0.24
CA ASP A 55 -8.91 4.69 0.29
C ASP A 55 -8.23 4.50 1.65
N PRO A 56 -8.87 3.84 2.64
CA PRO A 56 -8.30 3.65 3.98
C PRO A 56 -7.13 2.65 4.02
N TRP A 57 -6.82 1.98 2.91
CA TRP A 57 -5.72 1.03 2.75
C TRP A 57 -5.00 1.27 1.41
N ASN A 58 -4.59 2.52 1.22
CA ASN A 58 -4.10 3.09 -0.04
C ASN A 58 -2.93 2.33 -0.67
N GLY A 59 -2.07 1.70 0.14
CA GLY A 59 -0.86 1.09 -0.36
C GLY A 59 -0.07 2.08 -1.22
N SER A 60 0.29 1.66 -2.42
CA SER A 60 1.08 2.51 -3.34
C SER A 60 0.24 3.45 -4.22
N GLY A 61 -1.05 3.64 -3.91
CA GLY A 61 -1.84 4.75 -4.47
C GLY A 61 -2.73 4.48 -5.68
N THR A 62 -3.04 3.23 -6.04
CA THR A 62 -3.78 2.95 -7.29
C THR A 62 -5.10 3.73 -7.37
N THR A 63 -5.90 3.73 -6.31
CA THR A 63 -7.18 4.45 -6.25
C THR A 63 -7.02 5.92 -6.57
N GLY A 64 -6.15 6.61 -5.83
CA GLY A 64 -5.96 8.04 -5.96
C GLY A 64 -5.30 8.45 -7.27
N VAL A 65 -4.35 7.66 -7.78
CA VAL A 65 -3.72 7.93 -9.08
C VAL A 65 -4.75 7.83 -10.21
N VAL A 66 -5.59 6.79 -10.21
CA VAL A 66 -6.65 6.64 -11.23
C VAL A 66 -7.71 7.71 -11.07
N ALA A 67 -8.20 7.96 -9.86
CA ALA A 67 -9.21 8.99 -9.58
C ALA A 67 -8.74 10.40 -9.95
N SER A 68 -7.45 10.68 -9.78
CA SER A 68 -6.85 11.95 -10.19
C SER A 68 -7.04 12.21 -11.68
N ASN A 69 -6.98 11.20 -12.55
CA ASN A 69 -7.21 11.37 -14.00
C ASN A 69 -8.64 11.85 -14.33
N PHE A 70 -9.59 11.71 -13.40
CA PHE A 70 -10.96 12.21 -13.49
C PHE A 70 -11.19 13.51 -12.71
N GLY A 71 -10.14 14.09 -12.11
CA GLY A 71 -10.23 15.28 -11.28
C GLY A 71 -10.95 15.04 -9.94
N ILE A 72 -11.00 13.80 -9.47
CA ILE A 72 -11.67 13.43 -8.21
C ILE A 72 -10.67 13.52 -7.07
N SER A 73 -10.97 14.38 -6.09
CA SER A 73 -10.19 14.52 -4.87
C SER A 73 -10.18 13.22 -4.07
N THR A 74 -9.00 12.69 -3.77
CA THR A 74 -8.81 11.42 -3.07
C THR A 74 -7.90 11.58 -1.86
N LEU A 75 -8.32 10.99 -0.73
CA LEU A 75 -7.47 10.76 0.43
C LEU A 75 -7.05 9.30 0.45
N GLY A 76 -5.74 9.04 0.50
CA GLY A 76 -5.20 7.71 0.65
C GLY A 76 -4.56 7.51 2.02
N LEU A 77 -5.03 6.56 2.81
CA LEU A 77 -4.44 6.26 4.12
C LEU A 77 -3.60 4.99 4.04
N ASP A 78 -2.38 5.06 4.53
CA ASP A 78 -1.59 3.87 4.83
C ASP A 78 -0.75 4.12 6.08
N ILE A 79 -0.67 3.14 6.98
CA ILE A 79 0.14 3.26 8.19
C ILE A 79 1.64 3.17 7.88
N ASN A 80 2.01 2.56 6.75
CA ASN A 80 3.39 2.44 6.30
C ASN A 80 3.79 3.69 5.48
N PRO A 81 4.68 4.55 6.01
CA PRO A 81 5.07 5.79 5.31
C PRO A 81 5.76 5.55 3.96
N VAL A 82 6.40 4.39 3.76
CA VAL A 82 7.02 4.03 2.48
C VAL A 82 5.96 3.93 1.38
N MET A 83 4.79 3.38 1.71
CA MET A 83 3.68 3.22 0.76
C MET A 83 3.12 4.59 0.36
N ASN A 84 3.01 5.52 1.30
CA ASN A 84 2.59 6.89 1.02
C ASN A 84 3.58 7.66 0.15
N ILE A 85 4.89 7.45 0.33
CA ILE A 85 5.93 8.01 -0.55
C ILE A 85 5.76 7.49 -1.98
N PHE A 86 5.64 6.16 -2.16
CA PHE A 86 5.39 5.61 -3.49
C PHE A 86 4.07 6.11 -4.10
N SER A 87 3.05 6.32 -3.28
CA SER A 87 1.77 6.88 -3.70
C SER A 87 1.90 8.34 -4.17
N ALA A 88 2.60 9.18 -3.41
CA ALA A 88 2.79 10.60 -3.73
C ALA A 88 3.71 10.80 -4.94
N ALA A 89 4.74 9.96 -5.09
CA ALA A 89 5.68 9.97 -6.22
C ALA A 89 4.98 9.74 -7.58
N LYS A 90 3.80 9.11 -7.58
CA LYS A 90 3.01 8.82 -8.78
C LYS A 90 2.00 9.92 -9.12
N SER A 91 2.03 11.05 -8.41
CA SER A 91 1.08 12.14 -8.61
C SER A 91 1.09 12.64 -10.05
N PRO A 92 -0.06 12.69 -10.75
CA PRO A 92 -0.10 13.20 -12.11
C PRO A 92 0.34 14.65 -12.27
N TYR A 93 0.26 15.44 -11.19
CA TYR A 93 0.80 16.80 -11.12
C TYR A 93 2.29 16.85 -11.48
N LEU A 94 3.10 15.86 -11.07
CA LEU A 94 4.55 15.87 -11.31
C LEU A 94 4.92 15.84 -12.79
N ARG A 95 4.05 15.29 -13.65
CA ARG A 95 4.25 15.29 -15.10
C ARG A 95 4.43 16.70 -15.66
N SER A 96 3.63 17.66 -15.20
CA SER A 96 3.70 19.06 -15.65
C SER A 96 4.88 19.81 -15.06
N GLN A 97 5.59 19.20 -14.10
CA GLN A 97 6.69 19.81 -13.35
C GLN A 97 8.05 19.19 -13.71
N LYS A 98 8.17 18.54 -14.87
CA LYS A 98 9.42 17.90 -15.33
C LYS A 98 10.64 18.83 -15.29
N PRO A 99 10.58 20.10 -15.75
CA PRO A 99 11.74 21.01 -15.65
C PRO A 99 12.21 21.22 -14.20
N ILE A 100 11.27 21.29 -13.25
CA ILE A 100 11.58 21.43 -11.82
C ILE A 100 12.22 20.14 -11.29
N LEU A 101 11.70 18.97 -11.68
CA LEU A 101 12.28 17.69 -11.30
C LEU A 101 13.71 17.50 -11.85
N ASP A 102 13.97 17.94 -13.09
CA ASP A 102 15.30 17.90 -13.69
C ASP A 102 16.28 18.83 -12.94
N GLN A 103 15.83 20.05 -12.59
CA GLN A 103 16.61 20.98 -11.77
C GLN A 103 16.93 20.40 -10.39
N LEU A 104 15.92 19.94 -9.65
CA LEU A 104 16.09 19.33 -8.33
C LEU A 104 17.00 18.09 -8.39
N SER A 105 16.89 17.28 -9.44
CA SER A 105 17.78 16.13 -9.65
C SER A 105 19.24 16.57 -9.78
N HIS A 106 19.51 17.70 -10.45
CA HIS A 106 20.86 18.24 -10.57
C HIS A 106 21.39 18.72 -9.22
N GLU A 107 20.59 19.52 -8.51
CA GLU A 107 20.91 20.05 -7.18
C GLU A 107 21.21 18.94 -6.18
N ILE A 108 20.34 17.93 -6.06
CA ILE A 108 20.54 16.77 -5.17
C ILE A 108 21.87 16.07 -5.48
N CYS A 109 22.20 15.88 -6.76
CA CYS A 109 23.46 15.24 -7.15
C CYS A 109 24.69 16.10 -6.88
N GLN A 110 24.56 17.43 -6.94
CA GLN A 110 25.62 18.37 -6.56
C GLN A 110 25.86 18.32 -5.05
N THR A 111 24.80 18.43 -4.24
CA THR A 111 24.86 18.29 -2.78
C THR A 111 25.49 16.96 -2.37
N TYR A 112 25.08 15.86 -3.00
CA TYR A 112 25.69 14.55 -2.78
C TYR A 112 27.20 14.56 -3.03
N SER A 113 27.63 15.16 -4.15
CA SER A 113 29.05 15.23 -4.51
C SER A 113 29.86 16.11 -3.54
N GLN A 114 29.25 17.17 -3.02
CA GLN A 114 29.85 18.01 -1.98
C GLN A 114 30.01 17.24 -0.67
N MET A 115 28.96 16.55 -0.21
CA MET A 115 29.02 15.77 1.04
C MET A 115 30.07 14.65 1.00
N ILE A 116 30.35 14.07 -0.17
CA ILE A 116 31.46 13.12 -0.35
C ILE A 116 32.80 13.77 0.01
N SER A 117 33.03 15.00 -0.46
CA SER A 117 34.31 15.70 -0.24
C SER A 117 34.53 16.13 1.22
N GLU A 118 33.45 16.27 1.99
CA GLU A 118 33.45 16.76 3.37
C GLU A 118 33.42 15.63 4.42
N GLY A 119 33.05 14.41 4.03
CA GLY A 119 32.58 13.37 4.95
C GLY A 119 33.63 12.40 5.48
N ASN A 120 33.39 11.91 6.71
CA ASN A 120 34.00 10.69 7.23
C ASN A 120 33.12 9.47 6.89
N PRO A 121 33.70 8.27 6.72
CA PRO A 121 32.93 7.05 6.43
C PRO A 121 31.95 6.71 7.56
N LEU A 122 30.75 6.24 7.18
CA LEU A 122 29.74 5.73 8.11
C LEU A 122 30.23 4.45 8.78
N THR A 123 30.34 4.47 10.12
CA THR A 123 30.81 3.31 10.90
C THR A 123 29.67 2.53 11.55
N GLU A 124 28.52 3.16 11.79
CA GLU A 124 27.35 2.54 12.43
C GLU A 124 26.06 2.98 11.72
N ASP A 125 25.30 2.02 11.19
CA ASP A 125 23.99 2.26 10.58
C ASP A 125 23.19 0.94 10.51
N PRO A 126 21.86 0.95 10.79
CA PRO A 126 21.01 -0.23 10.62
C PRO A 126 21.04 -0.85 9.22
N LEU A 127 21.34 -0.06 8.17
CA LEU A 127 21.45 -0.56 6.80
C LEU A 127 22.66 -1.49 6.60
N LEU A 128 23.70 -1.39 7.44
CA LEU A 128 24.87 -2.28 7.39
C LEU A 128 24.50 -3.76 7.63
N GLU A 129 23.34 -4.05 8.26
CA GLU A 129 22.80 -5.41 8.35
C GLU A 129 22.39 -5.99 6.98
N LEU A 130 22.12 -5.12 6.01
CA LEU A 130 21.51 -5.47 4.74
C LEU A 130 22.48 -5.33 3.56
N MET A 131 23.47 -4.43 3.65
CA MET A 131 24.31 -4.05 2.52
C MET A 131 25.75 -3.68 2.94
N PRO A 132 26.72 -3.68 2.01
CA PRO A 132 28.08 -3.23 2.27
C PRO A 132 28.16 -1.76 2.70
N ALA A 133 29.25 -1.39 3.37
CA ALA A 133 29.46 -0.05 3.90
C ALA A 133 29.45 1.07 2.84
N SER A 134 30.05 0.84 1.68
CA SER A 134 30.04 1.78 0.55
C SER A 134 28.64 2.08 0.04
N LEU A 135 27.82 1.04 -0.16
CA LEU A 135 26.43 1.16 -0.60
C LEU A 135 25.57 1.85 0.48
N CYS A 136 25.76 1.48 1.74
CA CYS A 136 25.13 2.15 2.88
C CYS A 136 25.46 3.65 2.91
N GLN A 137 26.74 3.99 2.76
CA GLN A 137 27.21 5.37 2.75
C GLN A 137 26.59 6.15 1.58
N GLY A 138 26.63 5.62 0.36
CA GLY A 138 26.02 6.29 -0.80
C GLY A 138 24.51 6.49 -0.65
N ILE A 139 23.78 5.50 -0.13
CA ILE A 139 22.34 5.62 0.12
C ILE A 139 22.05 6.70 1.17
N ARG A 140 22.84 6.78 2.25
CA ARG A 140 22.69 7.80 3.28
C ARG A 140 23.01 9.19 2.79
N LEU A 141 24.10 9.36 2.06
CA LEU A 141 24.45 10.63 1.44
C LEU A 141 23.34 11.11 0.49
N LEU A 142 22.76 10.22 -0.32
CA LEU A 142 21.61 10.57 -1.17
C LEU A 142 20.38 10.92 -0.34
N TYR A 143 20.06 10.15 0.70
CA TYR A 143 18.96 10.47 1.61
C TYR A 143 19.13 11.88 2.21
N PHE A 144 20.30 12.20 2.77
CA PHE A 144 20.57 13.53 3.33
C PHE A 144 20.56 14.63 2.28
N SER A 145 21.00 14.35 1.05
CA SER A 145 20.92 15.32 -0.06
C SER A 145 19.47 15.63 -0.46
N ILE A 146 18.60 14.62 -0.44
CA ILE A 146 17.15 14.78 -0.65
C ILE A 146 16.56 15.62 0.50
N GLU A 147 16.84 15.27 1.75
CA GLU A 147 16.30 16.00 2.91
C GLU A 147 16.80 17.44 3.02
N ALA A 148 18.01 17.73 2.52
CA ALA A 148 18.58 19.08 2.51
C ALA A 148 18.02 19.96 1.38
N SER A 149 17.32 19.38 0.40
CA SER A 149 16.78 20.11 -0.74
C SER A 149 15.53 20.89 -0.39
N GLN A 150 15.32 22.03 -1.06
CA GLN A 150 14.11 22.84 -0.92
C GLN A 150 13.09 22.43 -1.99
N TYR A 151 11.92 21.99 -1.54
CA TYR A 151 10.84 21.58 -2.43
C TYR A 151 9.80 22.69 -2.58
N PRO A 152 9.29 22.93 -3.80
CA PRO A 152 8.24 23.90 -4.00
C PRO A 152 6.94 23.45 -3.33
N ASP A 153 6.11 24.43 -3.02
CA ASP A 153 4.71 24.20 -2.68
C ASP A 153 3.95 23.60 -3.87
N TYR A 154 2.87 22.91 -3.57
CA TYR A 154 2.01 22.29 -4.55
C TYR A 154 0.55 22.66 -4.28
N PRO A 155 -0.20 23.11 -5.29
CA PRO A 155 -1.59 23.47 -5.12
C PRO A 155 -2.45 22.21 -5.01
N LEU A 156 -3.24 22.11 -3.95
CA LEU A 156 -4.22 21.04 -3.77
C LEU A 156 -5.56 21.43 -4.40
N SER A 157 -6.29 20.43 -4.89
CA SER A 157 -7.69 20.63 -5.30
C SER A 157 -8.53 21.21 -4.15
N GLU A 158 -9.53 22.03 -4.48
CA GLU A 158 -10.35 22.74 -3.50
C GLU A 158 -10.99 21.81 -2.44
N PRO A 159 -11.58 20.64 -2.80
CA PRO A 159 -12.14 19.74 -1.78
C PRO A 159 -11.09 19.23 -0.79
N LEU A 160 -9.84 19.01 -1.23
CA LEU A 160 -8.76 18.61 -0.32
C LEU A 160 -8.34 19.76 0.59
N VAL A 161 -8.29 20.99 0.09
CA VAL A 161 -7.94 22.17 0.91
C VAL A 161 -8.91 22.33 2.08
N GLN A 162 -10.19 22.06 1.87
CA GLN A 162 -11.20 22.13 2.94
C GLN A 162 -11.00 21.07 4.03
N LEU A 163 -10.38 19.93 3.71
CA LEU A 163 -10.08 18.85 4.65
C LEU A 163 -8.70 18.98 5.33
N LEU A 164 -7.78 19.77 4.75
CA LEU A 164 -6.39 19.94 5.19
C LEU A 164 -6.15 20.53 6.58
N PRO A 165 -7.01 21.41 7.18
CA PRO A 165 -6.74 21.98 8.50
C PRO A 165 -6.51 20.93 9.60
N ILE A 166 -6.83 19.66 9.32
CA ILE A 166 -6.76 18.55 10.26
C ILE A 166 -5.41 17.79 10.18
N GLN A 167 -4.62 17.88 9.10
CA GLN A 167 -3.57 16.85 8.83
C GLN A 167 -2.24 17.30 8.14
N LYS A 168 -1.92 18.59 8.04
CA LYS A 168 -0.75 19.10 7.27
C LYS A 168 0.61 18.43 7.59
N HIS A 169 0.85 17.97 8.82
CA HIS A 169 2.12 17.33 9.22
C HIS A 169 2.23 15.83 8.85
N ARG A 170 1.19 15.24 8.25
CA ARG A 170 1.14 13.79 7.95
C ARG A 170 1.15 13.48 6.46
N THR A 171 1.23 14.51 5.61
CA THR A 171 1.23 14.40 4.15
C THR A 171 2.66 14.34 3.62
N SER A 172 2.84 13.73 2.45
CA SER A 172 4.15 13.67 1.78
C SER A 172 4.17 14.67 0.62
N ASN A 173 5.20 15.52 0.55
CA ASN A 173 5.40 16.40 -0.61
C ASN A 173 5.68 15.52 -1.86
N PRO A 174 4.95 15.70 -2.98
CA PRO A 174 5.10 14.84 -4.15
C PRO A 174 6.49 14.91 -4.78
N PHE A 175 7.16 16.07 -4.77
CA PHE A 175 8.52 16.23 -5.31
C PHE A 175 9.54 15.46 -4.48
N GLN A 176 9.56 15.67 -3.17
CA GLN A 176 10.43 14.92 -2.26
C GLN A 176 10.16 13.41 -2.34
N SER A 177 8.88 13.03 -2.40
CA SER A 177 8.47 11.64 -2.51
C SER A 177 8.96 10.98 -3.80
N PHE A 178 9.00 11.73 -4.91
CA PHE A 178 9.56 11.26 -6.17
C PHE A 178 11.03 10.86 -6.04
N PHE A 179 11.86 11.70 -5.40
CA PHE A 179 13.27 11.40 -5.18
C PHE A 179 13.49 10.28 -4.15
N HIS A 180 12.70 10.22 -3.08
CA HIS A 180 12.73 9.08 -2.17
C HIS A 180 12.33 7.77 -2.86
N ALA A 181 11.30 7.78 -3.70
CA ALA A 181 10.92 6.60 -4.48
C ALA A 181 12.05 6.18 -5.44
N ALA A 182 12.75 7.13 -6.09
CA ALA A 182 13.93 6.83 -6.90
C ALA A 182 15.05 6.17 -6.08
N LEU A 183 15.30 6.69 -4.86
CA LEU A 183 16.29 6.12 -3.94
C LEU A 183 15.92 4.69 -3.54
N PHE A 184 14.64 4.43 -3.26
CA PHE A 184 14.15 3.09 -2.92
C PHE A 184 14.30 2.11 -4.08
N ILE A 185 13.86 2.48 -5.28
CA ILE A 185 13.96 1.65 -6.48
C ILE A 185 15.42 1.32 -6.76
N MET A 186 16.29 2.33 -6.77
CA MET A 186 17.72 2.13 -6.96
C MET A 186 18.30 1.18 -5.91
N THR A 187 17.97 1.39 -4.63
CA THR A 187 18.46 0.55 -3.54
C THR A 187 18.06 -0.91 -3.77
N ARG A 188 16.79 -1.17 -4.15
CA ARG A 188 16.33 -2.53 -4.47
C ARG A 188 17.15 -3.17 -5.59
N GLU A 189 17.45 -2.41 -6.63
CA GLU A 189 18.17 -2.86 -7.82
C GLU A 189 19.65 -3.16 -7.52
N LEU A 190 20.35 -2.25 -6.82
CA LEU A 190 21.76 -2.42 -6.46
C LEU A 190 21.98 -3.57 -5.47
N MET A 191 21.00 -3.87 -4.62
CA MET A 191 21.07 -5.02 -3.73
C MET A 191 20.85 -6.37 -4.45
N GLY A 192 20.46 -6.38 -5.73
CA GLY A 192 20.37 -7.60 -6.53
C GLY A 192 19.34 -8.62 -6.02
N TRP A 193 18.23 -8.16 -5.43
CA TRP A 193 17.27 -9.05 -4.77
C TRP A 193 16.62 -10.07 -5.70
N GLN A 194 16.71 -11.35 -5.32
CA GLN A 194 15.97 -12.42 -5.97
C GLN A 194 14.59 -12.63 -5.31
N LYS A 195 13.57 -12.87 -6.13
CA LYS A 195 12.22 -13.22 -5.65
C LYS A 195 12.27 -14.57 -4.94
N SER A 196 11.90 -14.61 -3.66
CA SER A 196 11.65 -15.86 -2.95
C SER A 196 10.20 -16.35 -3.17
N SER A 197 9.88 -17.57 -2.73
CA SER A 197 8.51 -18.11 -2.79
C SER A 197 7.51 -17.36 -1.90
N ASN A 198 7.98 -16.55 -0.94
CA ASN A 198 7.14 -15.61 -0.19
C ASN A 198 7.53 -14.17 -0.60
N PRO A 199 6.62 -13.40 -1.21
CA PRO A 199 6.95 -12.07 -1.75
C PRO A 199 7.42 -11.06 -0.68
N THR A 200 7.28 -11.37 0.60
CA THR A 200 7.73 -10.51 1.73
C THR A 200 9.08 -10.88 2.29
N TRP A 201 9.53 -12.12 2.14
CA TRP A 201 10.80 -12.56 2.70
C TRP A 201 11.86 -12.51 1.62
N PHE A 202 12.69 -11.48 1.69
CA PHE A 202 13.89 -11.34 0.87
C PHE A 202 15.03 -12.02 1.61
N LYS A 203 15.68 -13.01 0.99
CA LYS A 203 16.97 -13.50 1.47
C LYS A 203 18.04 -12.69 0.75
N PRO A 204 18.98 -12.02 1.46
CA PRO A 204 20.21 -11.59 0.82
C PRO A 204 20.85 -12.82 0.17
N ASN A 205 21.51 -12.62 -0.97
CA ASN A 205 22.15 -13.71 -1.68
C ASN A 205 23.34 -14.18 -0.82
N ASN A 206 23.13 -15.16 0.05
CA ASN A 206 24.09 -15.63 1.07
C ASN A 206 25.43 -16.16 0.48
N SER A 207 25.63 -16.09 -0.83
CA SER A 207 26.76 -16.65 -1.55
C SER A 207 27.45 -15.68 -2.53
N GLN A 208 27.01 -14.42 -2.63
CA GLN A 208 27.74 -13.40 -3.38
C GLN A 208 27.83 -12.15 -2.51
N LEU A 209 29.05 -11.77 -2.15
CA LEU A 209 29.37 -10.41 -1.72
C LEU A 209 28.61 -9.47 -2.64
N HIS A 210 27.72 -8.64 -2.09
CA HIS A 210 27.07 -7.59 -2.88
C HIS A 210 28.18 -6.82 -3.59
N PRO A 211 28.07 -6.58 -4.91
CA PRO A 211 29.10 -5.86 -5.63
C PRO A 211 29.38 -4.54 -4.93
N ASP A 212 30.66 -4.25 -4.71
CA ASP A 212 31.07 -2.98 -4.15
C ASP A 212 30.82 -1.90 -5.22
N TYR A 213 30.12 -0.83 -4.84
CA TYR A 213 29.79 0.27 -5.74
C TYR A 213 30.53 1.52 -5.27
N SER A 214 31.22 2.19 -6.19
CA SER A 214 31.78 3.51 -5.89
C SER A 214 30.65 4.52 -5.65
N LEU A 215 30.94 5.57 -4.88
CA LEU A 215 29.96 6.61 -4.60
C LEU A 215 29.51 7.33 -5.89
N GLU A 216 30.37 7.42 -6.91
CA GLU A 216 30.02 7.93 -8.24
C GLU A 216 29.07 6.99 -8.98
N GLN A 217 29.32 5.68 -8.95
CA GLN A 217 28.43 4.69 -9.56
C GLN A 217 27.03 4.73 -8.94
N ILE A 218 26.93 4.91 -7.62
CA ILE A 218 25.65 5.05 -6.91
C ILE A 218 24.92 6.32 -7.38
N ARG A 219 25.62 7.47 -7.46
CA ARG A 219 25.04 8.72 -7.98
C ARG A 219 24.54 8.58 -9.41
N ASP A 220 25.33 7.97 -10.27
CA ASP A 220 24.99 7.85 -11.69
C ASP A 220 23.81 6.87 -11.87
N LYS A 221 23.76 5.80 -11.07
CA LYS A 221 22.59 4.92 -11.01
C LYS A 221 21.34 5.66 -10.53
N PHE A 222 21.45 6.53 -9.52
CA PHE A 222 20.34 7.34 -9.04
C PHE A 222 19.78 8.25 -10.14
N ARG A 223 20.66 8.93 -10.89
CA ARG A 223 20.27 9.74 -12.06
C ARG A 223 19.55 8.93 -13.12
N THR A 224 20.07 7.76 -13.51
CA THR A 224 19.41 6.89 -14.49
C THR A 224 18.06 6.40 -13.99
N THR A 225 17.93 6.14 -12.68
CA THR A 225 16.65 5.72 -12.06
C THR A 225 15.61 6.85 -12.15
N ILE A 226 16.01 8.09 -11.84
CA ILE A 226 15.18 9.29 -12.00
C ILE A 226 14.70 9.45 -13.44
N GLN A 227 15.61 9.35 -14.42
CA GLN A 227 15.26 9.46 -15.83
C GLN A 227 14.25 8.39 -16.27
N GLY A 228 14.42 7.15 -15.79
CA GLY A 228 13.47 6.07 -16.04
C GLY A 228 12.09 6.33 -15.44
N MET A 229 12.04 6.88 -14.22
CA MET A 229 10.77 7.27 -13.58
C MET A 229 10.08 8.44 -14.28
N LEU A 230 10.84 9.45 -14.72
CA LEU A 230 10.30 10.55 -15.52
C LEU A 230 9.68 10.03 -16.83
N ALA A 231 10.36 9.10 -17.51
CA ALA A 231 9.83 8.45 -18.71
C ALA A 231 8.56 7.64 -18.42
N ASP A 232 8.50 6.93 -17.29
CA ASP A 232 7.30 6.19 -16.87
C ASP A 232 6.11 7.14 -16.60
N LEU A 233 6.33 8.29 -15.93
CA LEU A 233 5.29 9.31 -15.74
C LEU A 233 4.82 9.90 -17.08
N GLU A 234 5.76 10.14 -18.00
CA GLU A 234 5.49 10.69 -19.33
C GLU A 234 4.69 9.70 -20.21
N ALA A 235 4.97 8.41 -20.10
CA ALA A 235 4.27 7.38 -20.85
C ALA A 235 2.87 7.04 -20.27
N TYR A 236 2.72 7.10 -18.94
CA TYR A 236 1.50 6.64 -18.28
C TYR A 236 0.38 7.68 -18.28
N LEU A 237 0.71 8.95 -18.09
CA LEU A 237 -0.28 10.00 -17.88
C LEU A 237 -0.66 10.66 -19.21
N ASN A 238 -1.94 10.85 -19.48
CA ASN A 238 -2.39 11.46 -20.75
C ASN A 238 -2.83 12.92 -20.59
N THR A 239 -2.82 13.44 -19.35
CA THR A 239 -3.29 14.80 -19.04
C THR A 239 -2.33 15.50 -18.10
N ASN A 240 -1.96 16.73 -18.45
CA ASN A 240 -1.25 17.62 -17.52
C ASN A 240 -2.23 18.15 -16.48
N GLN A 241 -1.83 18.10 -15.22
CA GLN A 241 -2.60 18.66 -14.11
C GLN A 241 -1.89 19.87 -13.53
N SER A 242 -2.66 20.90 -13.19
CA SER A 242 -2.19 22.09 -12.48
C SER A 242 -2.31 21.98 -10.97
N GLN A 243 -2.97 20.93 -10.47
CA GLN A 243 -3.24 20.70 -9.05
C GLN A 243 -3.05 19.23 -8.67
N VAL A 244 -2.86 18.99 -7.37
CA VAL A 244 -2.82 17.65 -6.77
C VAL A 244 -4.24 17.24 -6.34
N PHE A 245 -4.71 16.14 -6.91
CA PHE A 245 -6.01 15.54 -6.59
C PHE A 245 -5.92 14.33 -5.66
N HIS A 246 -4.73 13.74 -5.47
CA HIS A 246 -4.53 12.63 -4.54
C HIS A 246 -3.57 13.01 -3.42
N LEU A 247 -4.03 12.89 -2.18
CA LEU A 247 -3.27 13.19 -0.99
C LEU A 247 -3.09 11.93 -0.12
N PRO A 248 -1.94 11.25 -0.21
CA PRO A 248 -1.62 10.16 0.69
C PRO A 248 -1.18 10.65 2.07
N ILE A 249 -1.61 9.93 3.11
CA ILE A 249 -1.46 10.31 4.51
C ILE A 249 -1.04 9.10 5.35
N THR A 250 -0.06 9.31 6.21
CA THR A 250 0.35 8.27 7.18
C THR A 250 -0.67 8.15 8.30
N MET A 251 -1.52 7.13 8.23
CA MET A 251 -2.65 6.93 9.15
C MET A 251 -3.10 5.47 9.22
N ASP A 252 -3.56 5.07 10.40
CA ASP A 252 -4.17 3.76 10.61
C ASP A 252 -5.68 3.82 10.35
N SER A 253 -6.16 2.92 9.48
CA SER A 253 -7.59 2.72 9.19
C SER A 253 -8.48 2.48 10.42
N ARG A 254 -7.92 2.00 11.54
CA ARG A 254 -8.65 1.73 12.80
C ARG A 254 -8.93 3.01 13.61
N GLY A 255 -8.37 4.15 13.21
CA GLY A 255 -8.56 5.44 13.84
C GLY A 255 -8.36 6.57 12.82
N ILE A 256 -9.35 6.77 11.97
CA ILE A 256 -9.32 7.76 10.88
C ILE A 256 -9.60 9.14 11.48
N ALA A 257 -8.59 10.00 11.54
CA ALA A 257 -8.70 11.35 12.12
C ALA A 257 -9.42 12.33 11.17
N MET A 258 -10.65 12.00 10.78
CA MET A 258 -11.55 12.80 9.94
C MET A 258 -12.91 12.94 10.62
N THR A 259 -13.65 13.98 10.26
CA THR A 259 -15.00 14.20 10.78
C THR A 259 -15.97 13.15 10.24
N ASP A 260 -17.05 12.90 10.98
CA ASP A 260 -18.13 12.03 10.54
C ASP A 260 -18.76 12.54 9.25
N ASN A 261 -19.26 11.64 8.41
CA ASN A 261 -20.00 11.99 7.19
C ASN A 261 -19.26 12.97 6.26
N SER A 262 -17.95 12.82 6.11
CA SER A 262 -17.12 13.71 5.28
C SER A 262 -16.76 13.12 3.90
N ILE A 263 -16.99 11.83 3.68
CA ILE A 263 -16.55 11.10 2.49
C ILE A 263 -17.73 10.69 1.61
N ASP A 264 -17.63 10.92 0.30
CA ASP A 264 -18.69 10.65 -0.67
C ASP A 264 -18.64 9.23 -1.24
N GLY A 265 -17.45 8.61 -1.29
CA GLY A 265 -17.29 7.23 -1.71
C GLY A 265 -15.98 6.63 -1.22
N ILE A 266 -15.94 5.30 -1.15
CA ILE A 266 -14.73 4.54 -0.78
C ILE A 266 -14.48 3.45 -1.79
N ILE A 267 -13.24 3.33 -2.27
CA ILE A 267 -12.78 2.22 -3.11
C ILE A 267 -11.49 1.74 -2.47
N THR A 268 -11.46 0.48 -2.01
CA THR A 268 -10.33 0.01 -1.21
C THR A 268 -10.19 -1.50 -1.19
N SER A 269 -9.08 -1.95 -0.60
CA SER A 269 -8.79 -3.36 -0.32
C SER A 269 -7.97 -3.45 0.96
N PRO A 270 -8.49 -4.10 2.02
CA PRO A 270 -7.71 -4.32 3.24
C PRO A 270 -6.48 -5.19 2.97
N PRO A 271 -5.43 -5.09 3.80
CA PRO A 271 -4.45 -6.16 3.96
C PRO A 271 -5.16 -7.51 4.09
N TYR A 272 -4.91 -8.42 3.15
CA TYR A 272 -5.57 -9.72 3.14
C TYR A 272 -5.03 -10.58 4.28
N LEU A 273 -5.92 -11.38 4.89
CA LEU A 273 -5.57 -12.37 5.89
C LEU A 273 -4.68 -13.46 5.27
N THR A 274 -3.38 -13.19 5.25
CA THR A 274 -2.33 -14.03 4.68
C THR A 274 -1.17 -14.11 5.67
N ARG A 275 -0.02 -14.64 5.26
CA ARG A 275 1.22 -14.61 6.06
C ARG A 275 2.27 -13.65 5.49
N ILE A 276 1.80 -12.66 4.76
CA ILE A 276 2.61 -11.61 4.16
C ILE A 276 2.84 -10.56 5.25
N ASP A 277 4.10 -10.37 5.64
CA ASP A 277 4.49 -9.29 6.54
C ASP A 277 4.80 -8.05 5.71
N TYR A 278 3.80 -7.18 5.54
CA TYR A 278 3.91 -6.00 4.67
C TYR A 278 4.96 -5.00 5.17
N ALA A 279 5.17 -4.85 6.48
CA ALA A 279 6.22 -3.98 7.01
C ALA A 279 7.62 -4.54 6.72
N ILE A 280 7.81 -5.85 6.84
CA ILE A 280 9.08 -6.48 6.41
C ILE A 280 9.30 -6.34 4.90
N SER A 281 8.22 -6.35 4.12
CA SER A 281 8.33 -6.19 2.66
C SER A 281 9.00 -4.88 2.25
N THR A 282 8.88 -3.84 3.08
CA THR A 282 9.51 -2.53 2.91
C THR A 282 10.62 -2.26 3.94
N LYS A 283 11.21 -3.31 4.57
CA LYS A 283 12.27 -3.15 5.59
C LYS A 283 13.40 -2.21 5.12
N PRO A 284 13.97 -2.38 3.91
CA PRO A 284 15.09 -1.55 3.46
C PRO A 284 14.72 -0.08 3.36
N GLU A 285 13.56 0.25 2.79
CA GLU A 285 13.06 1.62 2.70
C GLU A 285 12.73 2.21 4.07
N LEU A 286 12.16 1.41 4.97
CA LEU A 286 11.89 1.85 6.34
C LEU A 286 13.17 2.16 7.11
N LEU A 287 14.23 1.38 6.92
CA LEU A 287 15.54 1.66 7.51
C LEU A 287 16.24 2.86 6.85
N ILE A 288 15.94 3.18 5.60
CA ILE A 288 16.37 4.46 5.00
C ILE A 288 15.66 5.64 5.68
N LEU A 289 14.36 5.56 5.88
CA LEU A 289 13.58 6.69 6.43
C LEU A 289 13.64 6.82 7.94
N ARG A 290 13.78 5.71 8.67
CA ARG A 290 13.57 5.57 10.11
C ARG A 290 14.57 4.55 10.67
N ASP A 291 14.28 4.01 11.85
CA ASP A 291 15.12 3.05 12.55
C ASP A 291 14.45 1.67 12.72
N SER A 292 15.21 0.71 13.24
CA SER A 292 14.73 -0.64 13.54
C SER A 292 13.61 -0.66 14.58
N ASN A 293 13.55 0.33 15.48
CA ASN A 293 12.50 0.45 16.48
C ASN A 293 11.16 0.81 15.83
N TYR A 294 11.16 1.74 14.88
CA TYR A 294 9.99 2.12 14.10
C TYR A 294 9.47 0.93 13.29
N LEU A 295 10.37 0.18 12.63
CA LEU A 295 9.99 -1.05 11.91
C LEU A 295 9.29 -2.05 12.84
N ARG A 296 9.83 -2.30 14.04
CA ARG A 296 9.19 -3.19 15.02
C ARG A 296 7.78 -2.71 15.40
N LYS A 297 7.64 -1.43 15.76
CA LYS A 297 6.34 -0.83 16.12
C LYS A 297 5.34 -0.92 14.98
N LEU A 298 5.77 -0.61 13.75
CA LEU A 298 4.92 -0.71 12.56
C LEU A 298 4.44 -2.15 12.35
N ARG A 299 5.31 -3.15 12.49
CA ARG A 299 4.94 -4.57 12.39
C ARG A 299 3.90 -4.98 13.44
N GLU A 300 3.95 -4.43 14.64
CA GLU A 300 2.96 -4.68 15.70
C GLU A 300 1.63 -3.97 15.41
N GLN A 301 1.67 -2.80 14.76
CA GLN A 301 0.48 -2.01 14.48
C GLN A 301 -0.23 -2.41 13.18
N MET A 302 0.46 -2.93 12.16
CA MET A 302 -0.19 -3.24 10.88
C MET A 302 -1.29 -4.30 11.02
N MET A 303 -2.48 -4.00 10.50
CA MET A 303 -3.55 -4.99 10.37
C MET A 303 -3.10 -6.17 9.50
N GLY A 304 -3.43 -7.39 9.92
CA GLY A 304 -3.03 -8.61 9.23
C GLY A 304 -1.58 -9.03 9.47
N THR A 305 -0.90 -8.41 10.43
CA THR A 305 0.45 -8.80 10.85
C THR A 305 0.50 -10.25 11.35
N PRO A 306 1.58 -11.01 11.05
CA PRO A 306 1.82 -12.32 11.66
C PRO A 306 2.26 -12.22 13.13
N VAL A 307 2.50 -11.02 13.66
CA VAL A 307 2.91 -10.80 15.06
C VAL A 307 1.69 -10.83 15.96
N ILE A 308 1.70 -11.72 16.96
CA ILE A 308 0.67 -11.75 18.01
C ILE A 308 0.98 -10.63 19.00
N VAL A 309 0.12 -9.64 19.06
CA VAL A 309 0.27 -8.50 19.98
C VAL A 309 -0.56 -8.70 21.25
N ASP A 310 -1.77 -9.25 21.10
CA ASP A 310 -2.68 -9.48 22.21
C ASP A 310 -3.35 -10.86 22.13
N LYS A 311 -3.08 -11.72 23.12
CA LYS A 311 -3.68 -13.06 23.24
C LYS A 311 -5.00 -13.06 23.99
N THR A 312 -5.38 -11.93 24.59
CA THR A 312 -6.59 -11.81 25.42
C THR A 312 -7.84 -11.53 24.59
N ILE A 313 -7.69 -11.18 23.31
CA ILE A 313 -8.80 -10.91 22.40
C ILE A 313 -9.73 -12.13 22.33
N GLN A 314 -11.01 -11.88 22.60
CA GLN A 314 -12.07 -12.87 22.54
C GLN A 314 -12.88 -12.75 21.24
N ILE A 315 -13.57 -13.82 20.87
CA ILE A 315 -14.50 -13.81 19.74
C ILE A 315 -15.63 -12.81 20.03
N ASN A 316 -15.81 -11.83 19.14
CA ASN A 316 -16.88 -10.85 19.26
C ASN A 316 -18.13 -11.30 18.46
N PRO A 317 -19.34 -11.36 19.07
CA PRO A 317 -20.57 -11.69 18.37
C PRO A 317 -20.86 -10.81 17.14
N ILE A 318 -20.37 -9.56 17.13
CA ILE A 318 -20.57 -8.64 16.01
C ILE A 318 -19.91 -9.13 14.72
N TRP A 319 -18.90 -10.00 14.82
CA TRP A 319 -18.23 -10.62 13.67
C TRP A 319 -19.13 -11.62 12.93
N GLY A 320 -20.27 -11.98 13.52
CA GLY A 320 -21.24 -12.90 12.94
C GLY A 320 -20.90 -14.36 13.17
N LYS A 321 -21.93 -15.21 13.08
CA LYS A 321 -21.84 -16.66 13.36
C LYS A 321 -20.82 -17.38 12.47
N THR A 322 -20.67 -16.95 11.21
CA THR A 322 -19.70 -17.54 10.27
C THR A 322 -18.27 -17.36 10.76
N CYS A 323 -17.91 -16.15 11.20
CA CYS A 323 -16.59 -15.86 11.77
C CYS A 323 -16.38 -16.59 13.10
N GLY A 324 -17.36 -16.54 14.01
CA GLY A 324 -17.28 -17.22 15.31
C GLY A 324 -17.03 -18.73 15.17
N ARG A 325 -17.83 -19.41 14.36
CA ARG A 325 -17.67 -20.86 14.09
C ARG A 325 -16.34 -21.19 13.44
N LEU A 326 -15.86 -20.35 12.52
CA LEU A 326 -14.53 -20.52 11.92
C LEU A 326 -13.44 -20.47 12.98
N LEU A 327 -13.46 -19.46 13.86
CA LEU A 327 -12.46 -19.30 14.92
C LEU A 327 -12.52 -20.44 15.95
N GLU A 328 -13.72 -20.89 16.32
CA GLU A 328 -13.91 -22.08 17.16
C GLU A 328 -13.30 -23.33 16.53
N ASN A 329 -13.60 -23.58 15.24
CA ASN A 329 -13.03 -24.71 14.51
C ASN A 329 -11.50 -24.66 14.51
N ILE A 330 -10.91 -23.48 14.29
CA ILE A 330 -9.45 -23.29 14.31
C ILE A 330 -8.88 -23.54 15.71
N LEU A 331 -9.55 -23.06 16.75
CA LEU A 331 -9.13 -23.25 18.14
C LEU A 331 -9.07 -24.75 18.50
N THR A 332 -10.07 -25.52 18.09
CA THR A 332 -10.15 -26.96 18.38
C THR A 332 -9.40 -27.84 17.37
N HIS A 333 -8.84 -27.26 16.31
CA HIS A 333 -8.22 -28.02 15.24
C HIS A 333 -6.92 -28.71 15.72
N PRO A 334 -6.70 -30.01 15.44
CA PRO A 334 -5.58 -30.77 16.02
C PRO A 334 -4.19 -30.40 15.47
N SER A 335 -4.13 -29.74 14.31
CA SER A 335 -2.85 -29.32 13.70
C SER A 335 -2.01 -28.38 14.57
N LYS A 336 -0.68 -28.52 14.42
CA LYS A 336 0.30 -27.69 15.12
C LYS A 336 0.02 -26.19 14.94
N ALA A 337 0.07 -25.48 16.06
CA ALA A 337 -0.07 -24.04 16.18
C ALA A 337 -1.49 -23.48 15.89
N ALA A 338 -2.50 -24.34 15.71
CA ALA A 338 -3.88 -23.91 15.47
C ALA A 338 -4.40 -23.01 16.61
N ALA A 339 -4.46 -23.55 17.83
CA ALA A 339 -4.84 -22.80 19.04
C ALA A 339 -3.81 -21.74 19.45
N SER A 340 -2.52 -22.07 19.40
CA SER A 340 -1.47 -21.22 20.00
C SER A 340 -1.01 -20.06 19.10
N TYR A 341 -1.35 -20.06 17.81
CA TYR A 341 -0.91 -19.04 16.85
C TYR A 341 -2.03 -18.60 15.89
N TYR A 342 -2.60 -19.52 15.11
CA TYR A 342 -3.57 -19.13 14.07
C TYR A 342 -4.84 -18.55 14.66
N PHE A 343 -5.36 -19.14 15.74
CA PHE A 343 -6.50 -18.60 16.47
C PHE A 343 -6.25 -17.14 16.88
N HIS A 344 -5.13 -16.85 17.54
CA HIS A 344 -4.82 -15.50 18.00
C HIS A 344 -4.60 -14.51 16.86
N THR A 345 -3.79 -14.85 15.86
CA THR A 345 -3.55 -13.96 14.69
C THR A 345 -4.84 -13.65 13.91
N GLN A 346 -5.72 -14.63 13.75
CA GLN A 346 -7.00 -14.42 13.04
C GLN A 346 -8.01 -13.66 13.88
N THR A 347 -8.08 -13.92 15.19
CA THR A 347 -8.93 -13.16 16.11
C THR A 347 -8.51 -11.68 16.15
N GLN A 348 -7.20 -11.41 16.21
CA GLN A 348 -6.63 -10.06 16.10
C GLN A 348 -7.02 -9.40 14.77
N TYR A 349 -6.87 -10.12 13.65
CA TYR A 349 -7.28 -9.62 12.34
C TYR A 349 -8.76 -9.21 12.32
N PHE A 350 -9.67 -10.05 12.80
CA PHE A 350 -11.10 -9.72 12.79
C PHE A 350 -11.46 -8.57 13.74
N GLN A 351 -10.75 -8.40 14.85
CA GLN A 351 -10.88 -7.21 15.69
C GLN A 351 -10.43 -5.95 14.95
N ASP A 352 -9.32 -6.01 14.23
CA ASP A 352 -8.81 -4.88 13.44
C ASP A 352 -9.78 -4.52 12.31
N VAL A 353 -10.31 -5.51 11.60
CA VAL A 353 -11.35 -5.31 10.58
C VAL A 353 -12.57 -4.62 11.16
N GLU A 354 -13.07 -5.08 12.32
CA GLU A 354 -14.20 -4.42 12.99
C GLU A 354 -13.91 -2.94 13.29
N LYS A 355 -12.74 -2.64 13.87
CA LYS A 355 -12.34 -1.25 14.17
C LYS A 355 -12.28 -0.39 12.90
N SER A 356 -11.67 -0.89 11.83
CA SER A 356 -11.60 -0.16 10.57
C SER A 356 -12.97 0.00 9.90
N LEU A 357 -13.84 -1.02 9.95
CA LEU A 357 -15.20 -0.93 9.39
C LEU A 357 -16.05 0.10 10.15
N ARG A 358 -15.89 0.22 11.48
CA ARG A 358 -16.55 1.28 12.27
C ARG A 358 -16.13 2.66 11.77
N GLU A 359 -14.85 2.88 11.54
CA GLU A 359 -14.33 4.16 11.05
C GLU A 359 -14.78 4.45 9.61
N ILE A 360 -14.74 3.44 8.73
CA ILE A 360 -15.26 3.51 7.35
C ILE A 360 -16.73 3.93 7.36
N ILE A 361 -17.57 3.28 8.16
CA ILE A 361 -18.99 3.63 8.30
C ILE A 361 -19.13 5.04 8.86
N ARG A 362 -18.35 5.42 9.88
CA ARG A 362 -18.42 6.73 10.52
C ARG A 362 -18.14 7.88 9.53
N VAL A 363 -17.06 7.79 8.77
CA VAL A 363 -16.63 8.86 7.85
C VAL A 363 -17.43 8.92 6.54
N LEU A 364 -18.03 7.82 6.11
CA LEU A 364 -18.88 7.79 4.91
C LEU A 364 -20.15 8.61 5.13
N LYS A 365 -20.56 9.42 4.14
CA LYS A 365 -21.82 10.18 4.18
C LYS A 365 -23.05 9.26 4.16
N PRO A 366 -24.21 9.69 4.68
CA PRO A 366 -25.46 8.94 4.52
C PRO A 366 -25.80 8.75 3.04
N LYS A 367 -26.27 7.56 2.67
CA LYS A 367 -26.59 7.12 1.29
C LYS A 367 -25.36 6.97 0.38
N SER A 368 -24.16 7.24 0.88
CA SER A 368 -22.91 6.96 0.16
C SER A 368 -22.51 5.50 0.31
N LYS A 369 -21.63 5.06 -0.60
CA LYS A 369 -21.28 3.65 -0.78
C LYS A 369 -19.77 3.44 -0.70
N ALA A 370 -19.39 2.26 -0.22
CA ALA A 370 -18.02 1.78 -0.25
C ALA A 370 -17.93 0.46 -1.04
N LEU A 371 -16.90 0.34 -1.87
CA LEU A 371 -16.51 -0.90 -2.56
C LEU A 371 -15.23 -1.43 -1.93
N ILE A 372 -15.33 -2.56 -1.24
CA ILE A 372 -14.23 -3.19 -0.50
C ILE A 372 -13.89 -4.51 -1.19
N VAL A 373 -12.72 -4.57 -1.80
CA VAL A 373 -12.22 -5.79 -2.44
C VAL A 373 -11.58 -6.68 -1.40
N VAL A 374 -12.10 -7.88 -1.19
CA VAL A 374 -11.53 -8.87 -0.26
C VAL A 374 -11.30 -10.20 -0.96
N GLN A 375 -10.17 -10.83 -0.66
CA GLN A 375 -9.86 -12.16 -1.17
C GLN A 375 -10.05 -13.20 -0.05
N SER A 376 -10.82 -14.25 -0.32
CA SER A 376 -10.90 -15.40 0.60
C SER A 376 -9.50 -15.94 0.92
N SER A 377 -9.35 -16.55 2.09
CA SER A 377 -8.12 -17.23 2.48
C SER A 377 -8.43 -18.63 3.02
N TYR A 378 -7.42 -19.36 3.49
CA TYR A 378 -7.61 -20.70 4.04
C TYR A 378 -6.74 -20.91 5.27
N PHE A 379 -7.34 -21.50 6.30
CA PHE A 379 -6.61 -22.22 7.32
C PHE A 379 -6.78 -23.72 7.07
N LYS A 380 -5.70 -24.37 6.62
CA LYS A 380 -5.72 -25.81 6.31
C LYS A 380 -6.84 -26.14 5.31
N GLU A 381 -7.84 -26.94 5.66
CA GLU A 381 -9.02 -27.28 4.86
C GLU A 381 -10.16 -26.25 4.97
N HIS A 382 -10.16 -25.44 6.03
CA HIS A 382 -11.19 -24.44 6.27
C HIS A 382 -10.97 -23.23 5.37
N GLU A 383 -11.93 -22.99 4.49
CA GLU A 383 -12.05 -21.72 3.79
C GLU A 383 -12.35 -20.63 4.82
N ILE A 384 -11.70 -19.49 4.65
CA ILE A 384 -11.99 -18.27 5.37
C ILE A 384 -12.72 -17.35 4.38
N PRO A 385 -14.07 -17.36 4.39
CA PRO A 385 -14.91 -16.64 3.44
C PRO A 385 -14.95 -15.15 3.81
N LEU A 386 -13.87 -14.42 3.53
CA LEU A 386 -13.71 -13.03 3.97
C LEU A 386 -14.82 -12.12 3.43
N GLY A 387 -15.31 -12.33 2.20
CA GLY A 387 -16.42 -11.55 1.65
C GLY A 387 -17.69 -11.66 2.50
N GLU A 388 -18.09 -12.90 2.81
CA GLU A 388 -19.26 -13.19 3.61
C GLU A 388 -19.12 -12.69 5.06
N ILE A 389 -17.91 -12.79 5.63
CA ILE A 389 -17.61 -12.28 6.97
C ILE A 389 -17.71 -10.75 7.01
N TYR A 390 -17.12 -10.05 6.03
CA TYR A 390 -17.21 -8.59 5.92
C TYR A 390 -18.65 -8.13 5.78
N VAL A 391 -19.43 -8.74 4.87
CA VAL A 391 -20.87 -8.44 4.72
C VAL A 391 -21.58 -8.55 6.05
N LYS A 392 -21.35 -9.65 6.79
CA LYS A 392 -22.07 -9.87 8.04
C LYS A 392 -21.64 -8.90 9.15
N MET A 393 -20.35 -8.60 9.23
CA MET A 393 -19.82 -7.58 10.14
C MET A 393 -20.47 -6.21 9.88
N ILE A 394 -20.49 -5.77 8.62
CA ILE A 394 -21.07 -4.47 8.22
C ILE A 394 -22.56 -4.40 8.57
N GLN A 395 -23.32 -5.47 8.28
CA GLN A 395 -24.73 -5.58 8.66
C GLN A 395 -24.94 -5.48 10.17
N ASN A 396 -24.11 -6.16 10.96
CA ASN A 396 -24.20 -6.11 12.41
C ASN A 396 -23.76 -4.75 13.00
N LEU A 397 -22.95 -3.99 12.26
CA LEU A 397 -22.57 -2.61 12.58
C LEU A 397 -23.64 -1.58 12.19
N GLY A 398 -24.73 -2.00 11.54
CA GLY A 398 -25.90 -1.16 11.25
C GLY A 398 -25.98 -0.61 9.82
N SER A 399 -25.12 -1.06 8.90
CA SER A 399 -25.15 -0.64 7.49
C SER A 399 -25.58 -1.77 6.55
N SER A 400 -26.14 -1.42 5.39
CA SER A 400 -26.47 -2.41 4.36
C SER A 400 -25.21 -2.94 3.71
N SER A 401 -25.16 -4.25 3.41
CA SER A 401 -24.03 -4.83 2.71
C SER A 401 -24.36 -6.12 1.97
N GLN A 402 -23.69 -6.32 0.84
CA GLN A 402 -23.79 -7.51 -0.01
C GLN A 402 -22.53 -7.69 -0.87
N ILE A 403 -22.28 -8.91 -1.34
CA ILE A 403 -21.26 -9.18 -2.38
C ILE A 403 -21.90 -8.89 -3.74
N ILE A 404 -21.41 -7.88 -4.44
CA ILE A 404 -21.93 -7.50 -5.77
C ILE A 404 -21.13 -8.10 -6.93
N LYS A 405 -19.95 -8.64 -6.63
CA LYS A 405 -19.12 -9.35 -7.61
C LYS A 405 -18.28 -10.41 -6.92
N ARG A 406 -18.21 -11.61 -7.50
CA ARG A 406 -17.40 -12.73 -7.03
C ARG A 406 -16.66 -13.37 -8.20
N GLU A 407 -15.35 -13.43 -8.13
CA GLU A 407 -14.51 -14.00 -9.18
C GLU A 407 -13.54 -15.05 -8.62
N PRO A 408 -13.34 -16.20 -9.29
CA PRO A 408 -12.36 -17.18 -8.86
C PRO A 408 -10.92 -16.69 -9.15
N VAL A 409 -10.05 -16.75 -8.15
CA VAL A 409 -8.64 -16.40 -8.28
C VAL A 409 -7.86 -17.57 -8.89
N ARG A 410 -7.50 -17.43 -10.16
CA ARG A 410 -6.63 -18.39 -10.87
C ARG A 410 -5.14 -18.15 -10.52
N GLY A 411 -4.38 -19.21 -10.22
CA GLY A 411 -2.92 -19.14 -10.01
C GLY A 411 -2.47 -18.50 -8.69
N HIS A 412 -3.16 -18.80 -7.58
CA HIS A 412 -2.82 -18.29 -6.25
C HIS A 412 -1.49 -18.86 -5.74
N LEU A 413 -0.61 -18.05 -5.11
CA LEU A 413 0.71 -18.50 -4.65
C LEU A 413 0.67 -19.75 -3.74
N ALA A 414 -0.41 -19.95 -2.99
CA ALA A 414 -0.58 -21.14 -2.16
C ALA A 414 -0.67 -22.46 -2.98
N SER A 415 -1.09 -22.41 -4.25
CA SER A 415 -1.10 -23.59 -5.12
C SER A 415 0.31 -24.05 -5.51
N ILE A 416 1.33 -23.22 -5.27
CA ILE A 416 2.75 -23.55 -5.51
C ILE A 416 3.31 -24.38 -4.33
N ASN A 417 2.75 -24.26 -3.12
CA ASN A 417 3.18 -25.03 -1.96
C ASN A 417 2.44 -26.38 -1.89
N SER A 418 3.05 -27.43 -2.45
CA SER A 418 2.51 -28.80 -2.47
C SER A 418 2.20 -29.37 -1.08
N LYS A 419 2.92 -28.95 -0.03
CA LYS A 419 2.65 -29.39 1.36
C LYS A 419 1.31 -28.90 1.88
N SER A 420 0.70 -27.88 1.27
CA SER A 420 -0.62 -27.39 1.68
C SER A 420 -1.78 -28.20 1.07
N ASN A 421 -1.51 -29.00 0.01
CA ASN A 421 -2.49 -29.87 -0.64
C ASN A 421 -2.86 -31.09 0.22
N GLN A 422 -2.04 -31.44 1.22
CA GLN A 422 -2.33 -32.55 2.15
C GLN A 422 -3.64 -32.35 2.94
N TYR A 423 -4.09 -31.11 3.12
CA TYR A 423 -5.31 -30.80 3.86
C TYR A 423 -6.53 -30.66 2.95
N LYS A 424 -6.36 -30.05 1.76
CA LYS A 424 -7.41 -29.93 0.75
C LYS A 424 -6.76 -29.75 -0.62
N PRO A 425 -6.88 -30.73 -1.55
CA PRO A 425 -6.48 -30.52 -2.93
C PRO A 425 -7.40 -29.51 -3.60
N ASN A 426 -6.89 -28.81 -4.63
CA ASN A 426 -7.68 -27.92 -5.50
C ASN A 426 -8.43 -26.79 -4.76
N LYS A 427 -7.77 -26.13 -3.80
CA LYS A 427 -8.33 -24.94 -3.14
C LYS A 427 -8.70 -23.87 -4.17
N VAL A 428 -9.96 -23.46 -4.15
CA VAL A 428 -10.46 -22.34 -4.93
C VAL A 428 -10.52 -21.13 -4.02
N TYR A 429 -9.86 -20.07 -4.45
CA TYR A 429 -9.90 -18.77 -3.81
C TYR A 429 -10.84 -17.88 -4.60
N TYR A 430 -11.55 -16.99 -3.92
CA TYR A 430 -12.42 -16.00 -4.52
C TYR A 430 -11.96 -14.59 -4.17
N GLU A 431 -12.06 -13.70 -5.14
CA GLU A 431 -12.00 -12.25 -4.94
C GLU A 431 -13.45 -11.73 -4.95
N ASN A 432 -13.82 -10.98 -3.92
CA ASN A 432 -15.16 -10.48 -3.72
C ASN A 432 -15.13 -8.95 -3.66
N VAL A 433 -16.06 -8.31 -4.34
CA VAL A 433 -16.35 -6.89 -4.13
C VAL A 433 -17.53 -6.80 -3.18
N VAL A 434 -17.25 -6.41 -1.94
CA VAL A 434 -18.26 -6.16 -0.91
C VAL A 434 -18.72 -4.72 -1.06
N LEU A 435 -20.01 -4.55 -1.34
CA LEU A 435 -20.69 -3.27 -1.29
C LEU A 435 -21.13 -3.01 0.15
N LEU A 436 -20.82 -1.82 0.64
CA LEU A 436 -21.40 -1.24 1.85
C LEU A 436 -22.19 0.00 1.44
N GLU A 437 -23.39 0.15 1.99
CA GLU A 437 -24.22 1.35 1.86
C GLU A 437 -24.63 1.79 3.27
N LYS A 438 -24.24 3.03 3.63
CA LYS A 438 -24.59 3.66 4.90
C LYS A 438 -25.94 4.33 4.79
#